data_AF-A0A7X4KW80-F1
#
_entry.id   AF-A0A7X4KW80-F1
#
_cell.length_a   1.000
_cell.length_b   1.000
_cell.length_c   1.000
_cell.angle_alpha   90.00
_cell.angle_beta   90.00
_cell.angle_gamma   90.00
#
_symmetry.space_group_name_H-M   'P 1'
#
loop_
_entity.id
_entity.type
_entity.pdbx_description
1 polymer ?
#
loop_
_entity_poly.entity_id
_entity_poly.type
_entity_poly.pdbx_seq_one_letter_code
_entity_poly.pdbx_strand_id
1 'polypeptide(L)'
;MIPHLNGRAAALEPLGWTGRAAEWLALVCLHSGVFLRAQYLAFLGGGHPEAAARFVEEYGAWCAGRAGRPASVERTWRGSTRLCMVAPRALYRALGAEHVRHRREASPAVVLRRLLSLDYVVDHPGEPWLATEAEKVSALEAAGAPERSLPRRVYRGRRGSRRRYFAHKLPLALDSGRATFVFVQAEDVTPSGVRTWGESHAALWAALRAAGRAVEVVVVGRDPERLAAAEPVLAGWTKAAAAGAAAEGGAEAARLARAEFAEIQAAVARGDLAALEAHGGINGALGRMRELSAAAAGAGGAVAITSGRTWRSKRVPS
;
A
#
# COMPACT_ATOMS: atom_id res chain seq x y z
N MET A 1 -5.88 -22.49 0.56
CA MET A 1 -6.70 -21.38 1.08
C MET A 1 -5.81 -20.16 1.27
N ILE A 2 -6.26 -18.97 0.86
CA ILE A 2 -5.47 -17.72 1.01
C ILE A 2 -5.80 -17.12 2.38
N PRO A 3 -4.86 -17.08 3.36
CA PRO A 3 -5.19 -16.76 4.75
C PRO A 3 -5.90 -15.42 4.97
N HIS A 4 -5.52 -14.37 4.22
CA HIS A 4 -6.14 -13.04 4.35
C HIS A 4 -7.58 -12.95 3.79
N LEU A 5 -8.05 -13.99 3.09
CA LEU A 5 -9.42 -14.12 2.61
C LEU A 5 -10.30 -15.00 3.51
N ASN A 6 -9.75 -15.55 4.59
CA ASN A 6 -10.50 -16.39 5.52
C ASN A 6 -11.77 -15.66 6.01
N GLY A 7 -12.92 -16.32 5.89
CA GLY A 7 -14.24 -15.77 6.21
C GLY A 7 -14.82 -14.77 5.20
N ARG A 8 -14.01 -14.17 4.31
CA ARG A 8 -14.52 -13.20 3.31
C ARG A 8 -15.23 -13.86 2.15
N ALA A 9 -14.76 -15.04 1.73
CA ALA A 9 -15.41 -15.81 0.66
C ALA A 9 -16.84 -16.24 1.05
N ALA A 10 -17.06 -16.60 2.32
CA ALA A 10 -18.37 -16.97 2.86
C ALA A 10 -19.41 -15.84 2.73
N ALA A 11 -18.97 -14.57 2.78
CA ALA A 11 -19.86 -13.43 2.58
C ALA A 11 -20.50 -13.39 1.17
N LEU A 12 -19.94 -14.13 0.20
CA LEU A 12 -20.46 -14.20 -1.16
C LEU A 12 -21.45 -15.36 -1.38
N GLU A 13 -21.63 -16.25 -0.40
CA GLU A 13 -22.55 -17.40 -0.51
C GLU A 13 -24.00 -16.97 -0.74
N PRO A 14 -24.56 -15.94 -0.07
CA PRO A 14 -25.92 -15.46 -0.36
C PRO A 14 -26.09 -14.92 -1.79
N LEU A 15 -24.99 -14.67 -2.51
CA LEU A 15 -25.00 -14.25 -3.90
C LEU A 15 -24.87 -15.44 -4.87
N GLY A 16 -24.75 -16.67 -4.37
CA GLY A 16 -24.61 -17.90 -5.14
C GLY A 16 -23.16 -18.30 -5.44
N TRP A 17 -22.16 -17.62 -4.84
CA TRP A 17 -20.75 -17.93 -5.05
C TRP A 17 -20.20 -18.72 -3.87
N THR A 18 -19.59 -19.87 -4.14
CA THR A 18 -19.02 -20.75 -3.11
C THR A 18 -17.59 -21.21 -3.48
N GLY A 19 -16.89 -21.80 -2.51
CA GLY A 19 -15.58 -22.43 -2.71
C GLY A 19 -14.54 -21.52 -3.39
N ARG A 20 -13.79 -22.09 -4.35
CA ARG A 20 -12.71 -21.41 -5.07
C ARG A 20 -13.17 -20.22 -5.90
N ALA A 21 -14.40 -20.26 -6.43
CA ALA A 21 -14.98 -19.15 -7.18
C ALA A 21 -15.25 -17.93 -6.27
N ALA A 22 -15.78 -18.17 -5.06
CA ALA A 22 -15.96 -17.12 -4.07
C ALA A 22 -14.63 -16.54 -3.58
N GLU A 23 -13.64 -17.40 -3.31
CA GLU A 23 -12.29 -16.95 -2.93
C GLU A 23 -11.68 -16.06 -4.02
N TRP A 24 -11.78 -16.45 -5.30
CA TRP A 24 -11.27 -15.66 -6.41
C TRP A 24 -11.98 -14.31 -6.53
N LEU A 25 -13.32 -14.28 -6.47
CA LEU A 25 -14.08 -13.03 -6.55
C LEU A 25 -13.76 -12.10 -5.38
N ALA A 26 -13.60 -12.64 -4.17
CA ALA A 26 -13.16 -11.87 -3.02
C ALA A 26 -11.77 -11.25 -3.26
N LEU A 27 -10.80 -12.06 -3.73
CA LEU A 27 -9.45 -11.61 -4.05
C LEU A 27 -9.47 -10.46 -5.07
N VAL A 28 -10.16 -10.65 -6.19
CA VAL A 28 -10.25 -9.66 -7.27
C VAL A 28 -10.93 -8.38 -6.78
N CYS A 29 -12.08 -8.47 -6.09
CA CYS A 29 -12.78 -7.28 -5.58
C CYS A 29 -11.90 -6.42 -4.67
N LEU A 30 -11.10 -7.08 -3.83
CA LEU A 30 -10.29 -6.41 -2.82
C LEU A 30 -9.01 -5.78 -3.40
N HIS A 31 -8.40 -6.41 -4.41
CA HIS A 31 -7.07 -6.00 -4.89
C HIS A 31 -7.06 -5.29 -6.26
N SER A 32 -8.05 -5.52 -7.14
CA SER A 32 -7.98 -5.01 -8.52
C SER A 32 -9.32 -4.56 -9.11
N GLY A 33 -10.37 -5.36 -8.92
CA GLY A 33 -11.66 -5.27 -9.61
C GLY A 33 -11.61 -5.68 -11.08
N VAL A 34 -10.45 -6.16 -11.55
CA VAL A 34 -10.24 -6.65 -12.91
C VAL A 34 -9.22 -7.79 -12.88
N PHE A 35 -9.33 -8.74 -13.81
CA PHE A 35 -8.37 -9.84 -13.91
C PHE A 35 -8.23 -10.35 -15.34
N LEU A 36 -7.13 -11.04 -15.62
CA LEU A 36 -6.95 -11.84 -16.83
C LEU A 36 -7.24 -13.31 -16.52
N ARG A 37 -7.74 -14.04 -17.52
CA ARG A 37 -7.95 -15.50 -17.40
C ARG A 37 -6.68 -16.26 -16.98
N ALA A 38 -5.51 -15.82 -17.45
CA ALA A 38 -4.22 -16.37 -17.05
C ALA A 38 -3.94 -16.24 -15.54
N GLN A 39 -4.41 -15.17 -14.89
CA GLN A 39 -4.26 -14.96 -13.45
C GLN A 39 -5.20 -15.90 -12.67
N TYR A 40 -6.41 -16.10 -13.17
CA TYR A 40 -7.33 -17.08 -12.57
C TYR A 40 -6.79 -18.51 -12.70
N LEU A 41 -6.22 -18.86 -13.86
CA LEU A 41 -5.56 -20.15 -14.05
C LEU A 41 -4.40 -20.36 -13.09
N ALA A 42 -3.55 -19.35 -12.90
CA ALA A 42 -2.48 -19.41 -11.93
C ALA A 42 -3.02 -19.57 -10.49
N PHE A 43 -4.08 -18.86 -10.13
CA PHE A 43 -4.75 -19.02 -8.84
C PHE A 43 -5.26 -20.45 -8.62
N LEU A 44 -5.77 -21.13 -9.66
CA LEU A 44 -6.20 -22.53 -9.57
C LEU A 44 -5.03 -23.54 -9.47
N GLY A 45 -3.77 -23.09 -9.57
CA GLY A 45 -2.59 -23.97 -9.57
C GLY A 45 -2.13 -24.41 -10.97
N GLY A 46 -2.68 -23.82 -12.04
CA GLY A 46 -2.44 -24.24 -13.42
C GLY A 46 -3.34 -25.41 -13.85
N GLY A 47 -3.22 -25.83 -15.12
CA GLY A 47 -3.79 -27.11 -15.60
C GLY A 47 -5.30 -27.19 -15.88
N HIS A 48 -6.07 -26.11 -15.72
CA HIS A 48 -7.54 -26.16 -15.88
C HIS A 48 -8.12 -25.05 -16.79
N PRO A 49 -7.71 -24.96 -18.08
CA PRO A 49 -8.19 -23.95 -19.01
C PRO A 49 -9.72 -23.92 -19.11
N GLU A 50 -10.37 -25.08 -19.20
CA GLU A 50 -11.82 -25.22 -19.31
C GLU A 50 -12.55 -24.67 -18.08
N ALA A 51 -12.07 -24.97 -16.87
CA ALA A 51 -12.64 -24.43 -15.64
C ALA A 51 -12.55 -22.90 -15.59
N ALA A 52 -11.47 -22.32 -16.14
CA ALA A 52 -11.33 -20.88 -16.25
C ALA A 52 -12.27 -20.25 -17.28
N ALA A 53 -12.55 -20.92 -18.41
CA ALA A 53 -13.58 -20.47 -19.36
C ALA A 53 -14.97 -20.52 -18.70
N ARG A 54 -15.31 -21.67 -18.13
CA ARG A 54 -16.61 -21.89 -17.49
C ARG A 54 -16.87 -20.86 -16.38
N PHE A 55 -15.89 -20.57 -15.55
CA PHE A 55 -16.02 -19.52 -14.53
C PHE A 55 -16.37 -18.14 -15.12
N VAL A 56 -15.73 -17.74 -16.22
CA VAL A 56 -16.01 -16.46 -16.89
C VAL A 56 -17.43 -16.44 -17.47
N GLU A 57 -17.87 -17.55 -18.07
CA GLU A 57 -19.23 -17.72 -18.59
C GLU A 57 -20.28 -17.66 -17.48
N GLU A 58 -20.09 -18.43 -16.39
CA GLU A 58 -20.95 -18.43 -15.21
C GLU A 58 -21.04 -17.02 -14.59
N TYR A 59 -19.90 -16.35 -14.43
CA TYR A 59 -19.87 -14.98 -13.91
C TYR A 59 -20.54 -13.98 -14.86
N GLY A 60 -20.38 -14.15 -16.17
CA GLY A 60 -21.08 -13.38 -17.21
C GLY A 60 -22.59 -13.54 -17.14
N ALA A 61 -23.08 -14.78 -17.08
CA ALA A 61 -24.50 -15.10 -16.93
C ALA A 61 -25.06 -14.53 -15.61
N TRP A 62 -24.33 -14.68 -14.51
CA TRP A 62 -24.70 -14.12 -13.20
C TRP A 62 -24.83 -12.58 -13.24
N CYS A 63 -23.91 -11.90 -13.93
CA CYS A 63 -23.99 -10.46 -14.13
C CYS A 63 -25.20 -10.07 -14.97
N ALA A 64 -25.47 -10.79 -16.06
CA ALA A 64 -26.58 -10.50 -16.96
C ALA A 64 -27.93 -10.62 -16.26
N GLY A 65 -28.13 -11.69 -15.46
CA GLY A 65 -29.35 -11.90 -14.68
C GLY A 65 -29.62 -10.82 -13.62
N ARG A 66 -28.59 -10.07 -13.19
CA ARG A 66 -28.72 -8.97 -12.21
C ARG A 66 -28.74 -7.57 -12.83
N ALA A 67 -28.15 -7.40 -14.01
CA ALA A 67 -28.07 -6.12 -14.71
C ALA A 67 -29.21 -5.89 -15.71
N GLY A 68 -30.00 -6.93 -16.02
CA GLY A 68 -31.06 -6.87 -17.04
C GLY A 68 -30.54 -6.65 -18.46
N ARG A 69 -29.21 -6.75 -18.66
CA ARG A 69 -28.50 -6.58 -19.93
C ARG A 69 -27.26 -7.47 -19.94
N PRO A 70 -26.80 -7.96 -21.11
CA PRO A 70 -25.53 -8.65 -21.20
C PRO A 70 -24.43 -7.73 -20.70
N ALA A 71 -23.85 -8.02 -19.54
CA ALA A 71 -22.62 -7.38 -19.15
C ALA A 71 -21.53 -7.98 -20.03
N SER A 72 -20.94 -7.19 -20.94
CA SER A 72 -19.64 -7.54 -21.50
C SER A 72 -18.65 -7.52 -20.33
N VAL A 73 -18.50 -8.68 -19.71
CA VAL A 73 -17.55 -8.93 -18.63
C VAL A 73 -16.15 -8.90 -19.19
N GLU A 74 -15.97 -9.47 -20.39
CA GLU A 74 -14.72 -9.48 -21.12
C GLU A 74 -14.64 -8.33 -22.13
N ARG A 75 -13.55 -7.58 -22.05
CA ARG A 75 -13.15 -6.59 -23.05
C ARG A 75 -11.80 -6.95 -23.63
N THR A 76 -11.62 -6.68 -24.92
CA THR A 76 -10.29 -6.75 -25.54
C THR A 76 -9.41 -5.66 -24.94
N TRP A 77 -8.26 -6.04 -24.40
CA TRP A 77 -7.29 -5.17 -23.78
C TRP A 77 -5.91 -5.47 -24.36
N ARG A 78 -5.35 -4.55 -25.15
CA ARG A 78 -4.04 -4.69 -25.84
C ARG A 78 -3.90 -6.01 -26.62
N GLY A 79 -4.08 -5.94 -27.94
CA GLY A 79 -4.04 -7.12 -28.81
C GLY A 79 -5.25 -8.03 -28.59
N SER A 80 -5.04 -9.32 -28.40
CA SER A 80 -6.10 -10.32 -28.22
C SER A 80 -6.43 -10.65 -26.76
N THR A 81 -5.80 -9.99 -25.79
CA THR A 81 -5.98 -10.30 -24.37
C THR A 81 -7.40 -9.94 -23.91
N ARG A 82 -8.08 -10.87 -23.25
CA ARG A 82 -9.40 -10.64 -22.65
C ARG A 82 -9.27 -10.23 -21.18
N LEU A 83 -9.84 -9.07 -20.87
CA LEU A 83 -9.90 -8.48 -19.53
C LEU A 83 -11.29 -8.70 -18.94
N CYS A 84 -11.38 -9.39 -17.81
CA CYS A 84 -12.61 -9.54 -17.05
C CYS A 84 -12.76 -8.40 -16.02
N MET A 85 -13.91 -7.72 -15.99
CA MET A 85 -14.22 -6.70 -14.97
C MET A 85 -15.22 -7.20 -13.93
N VAL A 86 -14.88 -6.99 -12.66
CA VAL A 86 -15.78 -7.22 -11.53
C VAL A 86 -16.46 -5.91 -11.13
N ALA A 87 -17.60 -5.63 -11.75
CA ALA A 87 -18.37 -4.39 -11.57
C ALA A 87 -19.54 -4.45 -10.57
N PRO A 88 -20.27 -5.57 -10.39
CA PRO A 88 -21.49 -5.59 -9.59
C PRO A 88 -21.27 -5.16 -8.13
N ARG A 89 -21.97 -4.10 -7.72
CA ARG A 89 -21.85 -3.48 -6.39
C ARG A 89 -22.19 -4.45 -5.25
N ALA A 90 -23.02 -5.46 -5.50
CA ALA A 90 -23.41 -6.47 -4.53
C ALA A 90 -22.21 -7.25 -3.96
N LEU A 91 -21.26 -7.65 -4.81
CA LEU A 91 -20.04 -8.36 -4.38
C LEU A 91 -19.21 -7.50 -3.44
N TYR A 92 -18.99 -6.24 -3.82
CA TYR A 92 -18.24 -5.29 -2.99
C TYR A 92 -18.95 -4.97 -1.69
N ARG A 93 -20.29 -4.88 -1.70
CA ARG A 93 -21.08 -4.64 -0.48
C ARG A 93 -20.92 -5.80 0.51
N ALA A 94 -21.06 -7.03 0.03
CA ALA A 94 -20.90 -8.23 0.84
C ALA A 94 -19.51 -8.30 1.50
N LEU A 95 -18.48 -7.82 0.80
CA LEU A 95 -17.10 -7.78 1.30
C LEU A 95 -16.77 -6.53 2.15
N GLY A 96 -17.74 -5.70 2.51
CA GLY A 96 -17.50 -4.43 3.23
C GLY A 96 -16.72 -3.38 2.42
N ALA A 97 -16.55 -3.59 1.11
CA ALA A 97 -15.73 -2.81 0.20
C ALA A 97 -16.58 -1.97 -0.78
N GLU A 98 -17.84 -1.66 -0.43
CA GLU A 98 -18.83 -1.09 -1.35
C GLU A 98 -18.37 0.21 -2.05
N HIS A 99 -17.55 1.02 -1.39
CA HIS A 99 -17.09 2.32 -1.91
C HIS A 99 -15.72 2.26 -2.61
N VAL A 100 -15.15 1.06 -2.77
CA VAL A 100 -13.90 0.85 -3.49
C VAL A 100 -14.10 1.12 -4.99
N ARG A 101 -13.23 1.94 -5.57
CA ARG A 101 -13.25 2.31 -6.99
C ARG A 101 -12.88 1.18 -7.95
N HIS A 102 -12.49 0.00 -7.44
CA HIS A 102 -12.12 -1.18 -8.24
C HIS A 102 -13.26 -1.62 -9.17
N ARG A 103 -14.52 -1.46 -8.74
CA ARG A 103 -15.70 -1.77 -9.55
C ARG A 103 -15.98 -0.86 -10.75
N ARG A 104 -15.31 0.29 -10.83
CA ARG A 104 -15.57 1.31 -11.85
C ARG A 104 -14.57 1.18 -12.99
N GLU A 105 -15.03 1.57 -14.18
CA GLU A 105 -14.15 1.80 -15.32
C GLU A 105 -13.00 2.74 -14.94
N ALA A 106 -11.85 2.50 -15.57
CA ALA A 106 -10.62 3.19 -15.27
C ALA A 106 -9.77 3.33 -16.53
N SER A 107 -8.84 4.27 -16.52
CA SER A 107 -7.91 4.46 -17.63
C SER A 107 -7.04 3.20 -17.83
N PRO A 108 -6.50 2.98 -19.05
CA PRO A 108 -5.63 1.83 -19.33
C PRO A 108 -4.48 1.67 -18.34
N ALA A 109 -3.87 2.77 -17.90
CA ALA A 109 -2.77 2.73 -16.95
C ALA A 109 -3.21 2.29 -15.53
N VAL A 110 -4.40 2.69 -15.09
CA VAL A 110 -4.98 2.23 -13.83
C VAL A 110 -5.38 0.75 -13.92
N VAL A 111 -5.89 0.30 -15.07
CA VAL A 111 -6.16 -1.12 -15.33
C VAL A 111 -4.87 -1.93 -15.27
N LEU A 112 -3.81 -1.49 -15.95
CA LEU A 112 -2.50 -2.13 -15.90
C LEU A 112 -1.98 -2.24 -14.46
N ARG A 113 -2.07 -1.14 -13.68
CA ARG A 113 -1.67 -1.13 -12.27
C ARG A 113 -2.43 -2.18 -11.44
N ARG A 114 -3.75 -2.28 -11.64
CA ARG A 114 -4.62 -3.25 -10.97
C ARG A 114 -4.27 -4.69 -11.34
N LEU A 115 -4.00 -4.95 -12.63
CA LEU A 115 -3.59 -6.27 -13.11
C LEU A 115 -2.26 -6.69 -12.51
N LEU A 116 -1.25 -5.83 -12.54
CA LEU A 116 0.06 -6.08 -11.94
C LEU A 116 -0.01 -6.28 -10.42
N SER A 117 -0.84 -5.49 -9.73
CA SER A 117 -1.07 -5.65 -8.29
C SER A 117 -1.66 -7.02 -7.96
N LEU A 118 -2.72 -7.41 -8.69
CA LEU A 118 -3.35 -8.72 -8.52
C LEU A 118 -2.36 -9.84 -8.84
N ASP A 119 -1.56 -9.68 -9.89
CA ASP A 119 -0.61 -10.71 -10.32
C ASP A 119 0.40 -11.03 -9.24
N TYR A 120 0.91 -9.99 -8.59
CA TYR A 120 1.84 -10.12 -7.47
C TYR A 120 1.19 -10.83 -6.28
N VAL A 121 -0.02 -10.40 -5.90
CA VAL A 121 -0.77 -10.99 -4.78
C VAL A 121 -1.09 -12.47 -5.02
N VAL A 122 -1.44 -12.85 -6.26
CA VAL A 122 -1.72 -14.25 -6.64
C VAL A 122 -0.47 -15.13 -6.50
N ASP A 123 0.72 -14.63 -6.85
CA ASP A 123 1.99 -15.36 -6.70
C ASP A 123 2.48 -15.45 -5.25
N HIS A 124 1.91 -14.66 -4.33
CA HIS A 124 2.30 -14.62 -2.93
C HIS A 124 1.08 -14.82 -2.01
N PRO A 125 0.39 -15.98 -2.11
CA PRO A 125 -0.86 -16.22 -1.40
C PRO A 125 -0.69 -16.34 0.12
N GLY A 126 0.53 -16.63 0.60
CA GLY A 126 0.84 -16.78 2.03
C GLY A 126 1.05 -15.47 2.79
N GLU A 127 1.21 -14.35 2.08
CA GLU A 127 1.42 -13.06 2.74
C GLU A 127 0.12 -12.53 3.38
N PRO A 128 0.21 -11.90 4.57
CA PRO A 128 -0.94 -11.31 5.26
C PRO A 128 -1.33 -9.97 4.64
N TRP A 129 -1.91 -10.03 3.44
CA TRP A 129 -2.31 -8.86 2.68
C TRP A 129 -3.41 -8.06 3.39
N LEU A 130 -3.17 -6.75 3.54
CA LEU A 130 -4.13 -5.77 4.02
C LEU A 130 -4.85 -5.17 2.81
N ALA A 131 -6.11 -5.55 2.61
CA ALA A 131 -6.86 -5.25 1.41
C ALA A 131 -7.50 -3.86 1.44
N THR A 132 -8.09 -3.48 2.58
CA THR A 132 -8.84 -2.22 2.69
C THR A 132 -7.99 -1.09 3.28
N GLU A 133 -8.39 0.16 3.02
CA GLU A 133 -7.75 1.33 3.63
C GLU A 133 -7.86 1.28 5.16
N ALA A 134 -9.03 0.88 5.68
CA ALA A 134 -9.26 0.72 7.11
C ALA A 134 -8.35 -0.34 7.74
N GLU A 135 -8.20 -1.50 7.09
CA GLU A 135 -7.27 -2.55 7.52
C GLU A 135 -5.83 -2.05 7.55
N LYS A 136 -5.39 -1.34 6.50
CA LYS A 136 -4.02 -0.78 6.45
C LYS A 136 -3.78 0.20 7.59
N VAL A 137 -4.69 1.15 7.81
CA VAL A 137 -4.56 2.15 8.88
C VAL A 137 -4.53 1.44 10.24
N SER A 138 -5.54 0.62 10.54
CA SER A 138 -5.66 -0.04 11.85
C SER A 138 -4.47 -0.96 12.15
N ALA A 139 -4.02 -1.76 11.18
CA ALA A 139 -2.92 -2.68 11.40
C ALA A 139 -1.57 -1.96 11.51
N LEU A 140 -1.36 -0.85 10.78
CA LEU A 140 -0.14 -0.04 10.89
C LEU A 140 -0.09 0.74 12.22
N GLU A 141 -1.23 1.24 12.70
CA GLU A 141 -1.32 1.86 14.03
C GLU A 141 -1.03 0.85 15.14
N ALA A 142 -1.62 -0.34 15.07
CA ALA A 142 -1.31 -1.44 15.98
C ALA A 142 0.17 -1.88 15.91
N ALA A 143 0.81 -1.66 14.75
CA ALA A 143 2.23 -1.91 14.53
C ALA A 143 3.16 -0.79 15.02
N GLY A 144 2.63 0.26 15.64
CA GLY A 144 3.40 1.37 16.21
C GLY A 144 3.61 2.57 15.28
N ALA A 145 3.00 2.59 14.10
CA ALA A 145 3.07 3.73 13.20
C ALA A 145 1.95 4.75 13.51
N PRO A 146 2.27 5.99 13.93
CA PRO A 146 1.23 6.97 14.24
C PRO A 146 0.52 7.43 12.96
N GLU A 147 -0.78 7.75 13.06
CA GLU A 147 -1.63 8.18 11.93
C GLU A 147 -0.97 9.29 11.07
N ARG A 148 -0.25 10.21 11.73
CA ARG A 148 0.47 11.32 11.07
C ARG A 148 1.58 10.89 10.11
N SER A 149 2.15 9.70 10.31
CA SER A 149 3.18 9.14 9.43
C SER A 149 2.60 8.45 8.20
N LEU A 150 1.28 8.16 8.19
CA LEU A 150 0.66 7.43 7.11
C LEU A 150 0.59 8.29 5.82
N PRO A 151 0.95 7.70 4.65
CA PRO A 151 0.83 8.38 3.36
C PRO A 151 -0.62 8.79 3.09
N ARG A 152 -0.85 10.08 2.91
CA ARG A 152 -2.19 10.66 2.78
C ARG A 152 -2.30 11.66 1.66
N ARG A 153 -3.48 11.73 1.06
CA ARG A 153 -3.83 12.77 0.08
C ARG A 153 -5.09 13.50 0.54
N VAL A 154 -5.01 14.83 0.56
CA VAL A 154 -6.14 15.69 0.91
C VAL A 154 -6.83 16.13 -0.38
N TYR A 155 -8.08 15.74 -0.53
CA TYR A 155 -8.92 16.17 -1.63
C TYR A 155 -9.78 17.33 -1.15
N ARG A 156 -9.53 18.52 -1.67
CA ARG A 156 -10.37 19.71 -1.42
C ARG A 156 -11.55 19.67 -2.37
N GLY A 157 -12.77 19.71 -1.84
CA GLY A 157 -14.00 19.78 -2.62
C GLY A 157 -14.97 20.81 -2.07
N ARG A 158 -16.06 21.06 -2.80
CA ARG A 158 -17.11 22.03 -2.42
C ARG A 158 -17.74 21.78 -1.03
N ARG A 159 -17.75 20.53 -0.56
CA ARG A 159 -18.31 20.13 0.75
C ARG A 159 -17.23 19.91 1.83
N GLY A 160 -16.07 20.56 1.69
CA GLY A 160 -14.94 20.43 2.61
C GLY A 160 -13.83 19.50 2.10
N SER A 161 -12.82 19.32 2.94
CA SER A 161 -11.66 18.47 2.63
C SER A 161 -11.89 17.02 3.07
N ARG A 162 -11.54 16.05 2.22
CA ARG A 162 -11.54 14.62 2.57
C ARG A 162 -10.11 14.09 2.52
N ARG A 163 -9.69 13.43 3.60
CA ARG A 163 -8.41 12.71 3.65
C ARG A 163 -8.62 11.28 3.16
N ARG A 164 -7.65 10.77 2.41
CA ARG A 164 -7.57 9.36 2.03
C ARG A 164 -6.16 8.89 2.27
N TYR A 165 -6.03 7.75 2.95
CA TYR A 165 -4.77 7.06 3.12
C TYR A 165 -4.53 6.12 1.94
N PHE A 166 -3.25 5.91 1.58
CA PHE A 166 -2.86 4.95 0.54
C PHE A 166 -3.65 5.11 -0.77
N ALA A 167 -3.70 6.34 -1.31
CA ALA A 167 -4.59 6.70 -2.44
C ALA A 167 -4.47 5.79 -3.68
N HIS A 168 -3.29 5.20 -3.91
CA HIS A 168 -3.01 4.29 -5.02
C HIS A 168 -3.50 2.86 -4.79
N LYS A 169 -3.90 2.50 -3.56
CA LYS A 169 -4.40 1.17 -3.15
C LYS A 169 -3.45 0.03 -3.48
N LEU A 170 -2.16 0.31 -3.46
CA LEU A 170 -1.15 -0.70 -3.78
C LEU A 170 -1.11 -1.78 -2.68
N PRO A 171 -0.77 -3.03 -3.02
CA PRO A 171 -0.69 -4.10 -2.05
C PRO A 171 0.26 -3.76 -0.89
N LEU A 172 -0.16 -4.14 0.31
CA LEU A 172 0.62 -4.00 1.53
C LEU A 172 0.37 -5.24 2.37
N ALA A 173 1.43 -5.94 2.76
CA ALA A 173 1.36 -7.06 3.71
C ALA A 173 2.06 -6.67 5.01
N LEU A 174 1.54 -7.17 6.13
CA LEU A 174 2.08 -6.90 7.45
C LEU A 174 1.96 -8.14 8.33
N ASP A 175 3.08 -8.68 8.77
CA ASP A 175 3.16 -9.70 9.82
C ASP A 175 3.75 -9.12 11.12
N SER A 176 4.11 -9.95 12.09
CA SER A 176 4.65 -9.49 13.38
C SER A 176 6.02 -8.81 13.26
N GLY A 177 6.83 -9.15 12.27
CA GLY A 177 8.21 -8.67 12.14
C GLY A 177 8.51 -7.93 10.84
N ARG A 178 7.62 -7.96 9.85
CA ARG A 178 7.86 -7.46 8.50
C ARG A 178 6.65 -6.72 7.94
N ALA A 179 6.91 -5.59 7.29
CA ALA A 179 5.96 -4.86 6.47
C ALA A 179 6.46 -4.83 5.00
N THR A 180 5.69 -5.41 4.08
CA THR A 180 6.02 -5.46 2.65
C THR A 180 5.14 -4.47 1.89
N PHE A 181 5.78 -3.49 1.27
CA PHE A 181 5.12 -2.46 0.45
C PHE A 181 5.38 -2.73 -1.03
N VAL A 182 4.30 -2.82 -1.81
CA VAL A 182 4.39 -3.08 -3.24
C VAL A 182 4.20 -1.78 -3.99
N PHE A 183 5.18 -1.39 -4.81
CA PHE A 183 5.05 -0.31 -5.77
C PHE A 183 4.84 -0.88 -7.17
N VAL A 184 3.90 -0.33 -7.94
CA VAL A 184 3.60 -0.84 -9.29
C VAL A 184 4.04 0.17 -10.34
N GLN A 185 5.07 -0.21 -11.09
CA GLN A 185 5.61 0.50 -12.24
C GLN A 185 4.71 0.25 -13.47
N ALA A 186 3.60 0.96 -13.54
CA ALA A 186 2.76 1.03 -14.73
C ALA A 186 3.36 2.00 -15.78
N GLU A 187 2.80 2.01 -16.98
CA GLU A 187 3.32 2.81 -18.10
C GLU A 187 3.29 4.32 -17.87
N ASP A 188 2.29 4.79 -17.11
CA ASP A 188 2.06 6.19 -16.75
C ASP A 188 2.97 6.68 -15.62
N VAL A 189 3.76 5.78 -15.02
CA VAL A 189 4.66 6.11 -13.92
C VAL A 189 5.98 6.58 -14.51
N THR A 190 6.36 7.82 -14.17
CA THR A 190 7.66 8.39 -14.55
C THR A 190 8.80 7.59 -13.93
N PRO A 191 10.02 7.66 -14.46
CA PRO A 191 11.21 7.07 -13.82
C PRO A 191 11.42 7.55 -12.37
N SER A 192 10.97 8.78 -12.04
CA SER A 192 11.00 9.35 -10.68
C SER A 192 9.88 8.86 -9.76
N GLY A 193 8.92 8.07 -10.27
CA GLY A 193 7.73 7.65 -9.53
C GLY A 193 8.04 6.83 -8.29
N VAL A 194 9.00 5.90 -8.37
CA VAL A 194 9.47 5.11 -7.22
C VAL A 194 10.03 6.04 -6.14
N ARG A 195 10.85 7.02 -6.51
CA ARG A 195 11.45 7.99 -5.57
C ARG A 195 10.39 8.80 -4.84
N THR A 196 9.50 9.42 -5.59
CA THR A 196 8.40 10.25 -5.04
C THR A 196 7.50 9.43 -4.12
N TRP A 197 7.23 8.17 -4.50
CA TRP A 197 6.48 7.26 -3.66
C TRP A 197 7.22 6.94 -2.36
N GLY A 198 8.51 6.61 -2.41
CA GLY A 198 9.31 6.35 -1.21
C GLY A 198 9.40 7.56 -0.28
N GLU A 199 9.59 8.77 -0.81
CA GLU A 199 9.57 10.02 -0.05
C GLU A 199 8.24 10.19 0.71
N SER A 200 7.11 9.90 0.05
CA SER A 200 5.79 9.96 0.70
C SER A 200 5.56 8.88 1.77
N HIS A 201 6.40 7.83 1.82
CA HIS A 201 6.33 6.74 2.80
C HIS A 201 7.47 6.79 3.84
N ALA A 202 8.44 7.70 3.70
CA ALA A 202 9.64 7.74 4.53
C ALA A 202 9.32 7.81 6.03
N ALA A 203 8.36 8.64 6.42
CA ALA A 203 7.94 8.78 7.81
C ALA A 203 7.31 7.49 8.37
N LEU A 204 6.50 6.80 7.57
CA LEU A 204 5.90 5.52 7.93
C LEU A 204 6.98 4.45 8.10
N TRP A 205 7.90 4.35 7.15
CA TRP A 205 8.98 3.35 7.19
C TRP A 205 9.92 3.58 8.37
N ALA A 206 10.23 4.84 8.69
CA ALA A 206 11.00 5.17 9.89
C ALA A 206 10.26 4.73 11.18
N ALA A 207 8.95 4.98 11.27
CA ALA A 207 8.16 4.57 12.43
C ALA A 207 8.11 3.04 12.61
N LEU A 208 7.91 2.29 11.51
CA LEU A 208 7.89 0.83 11.56
C LEU A 208 9.25 0.23 11.95
N ARG A 209 10.36 0.77 11.41
CA ARG A 209 11.70 0.33 11.80
C ARG A 209 12.01 0.64 13.26
N ALA A 210 11.63 1.83 13.75
CA ALA A 210 11.76 2.19 15.15
C ALA A 210 10.94 1.27 16.07
N ALA A 211 9.83 0.72 15.58
CA ALA A 211 9.03 -0.32 16.25
C ALA A 211 9.58 -1.75 16.07
N GLY A 212 10.81 -1.90 15.54
CA GLY A 212 11.48 -3.20 15.40
C GLY A 212 11.05 -4.03 14.18
N ARG A 213 10.40 -3.42 13.18
CA ARG A 213 9.89 -4.14 12.01
C ARG A 213 10.78 -3.94 10.79
N ALA A 214 11.05 -5.02 10.07
CA ALA A 214 11.67 -4.97 8.76
C ALA A 214 10.73 -4.31 7.74
N VAL A 215 11.25 -3.35 6.97
CA VAL A 215 10.52 -2.71 5.88
C VAL A 215 11.04 -3.23 4.56
N GLU A 216 10.21 -3.95 3.82
CA GLU A 216 10.53 -4.43 2.48
C GLU A 216 9.78 -3.65 1.41
N VAL A 217 10.47 -3.32 0.33
CA VAL A 217 9.86 -2.71 -0.84
C VAL A 217 10.01 -3.63 -2.05
N VAL A 218 8.90 -3.87 -2.74
CA VAL A 218 8.88 -4.63 -3.99
C VAL A 218 8.39 -3.75 -5.12
N VAL A 219 9.20 -3.54 -6.16
CA VAL A 219 8.79 -2.84 -7.37
C VAL A 219 8.33 -3.86 -8.41
N VAL A 220 7.04 -3.79 -8.74
CA VAL A 220 6.34 -4.71 -9.63
C VAL A 220 6.14 -4.07 -11.00
N GLY A 221 6.42 -4.82 -12.07
CA GLY A 221 6.28 -4.34 -13.44
C GLY A 221 6.23 -5.49 -14.44
N ARG A 222 6.10 -5.17 -15.73
CA ARG A 222 6.18 -6.12 -16.85
C ARG A 222 7.40 -5.90 -17.75
N ASP A 223 7.87 -4.65 -17.78
CA ASP A 223 8.98 -4.15 -18.58
C ASP A 223 10.30 -4.30 -17.80
N PRO A 224 11.25 -5.12 -18.28
CA PRO A 224 12.54 -5.32 -17.63
C PRO A 224 13.37 -4.04 -17.48
N GLU A 225 13.37 -3.17 -18.48
CA GLU A 225 14.23 -1.96 -18.47
C GLU A 225 13.73 -0.98 -17.40
N ARG A 226 12.41 -0.81 -17.31
CA ARG A 226 11.79 0.01 -16.26
C ARG A 226 11.98 -0.56 -14.87
N LEU A 227 12.00 -1.89 -14.73
CA LEU A 227 12.29 -2.55 -13.46
C LEU A 227 13.76 -2.35 -13.07
N ALA A 228 14.70 -2.54 -13.99
CA ALA A 228 16.12 -2.32 -13.76
C ALA A 228 16.41 -0.87 -13.29
N ALA A 229 15.69 0.12 -13.82
CA ALA A 229 15.81 1.51 -13.39
C ALA A 229 15.43 1.75 -11.91
N ALA A 230 14.66 0.86 -11.29
CA ALA A 230 14.29 0.96 -9.88
C ALA A 230 15.36 0.39 -8.94
N GLU A 231 16.21 -0.52 -9.42
CA GLU A 231 17.19 -1.23 -8.57
C GLU A 231 18.20 -0.29 -7.90
N PRO A 232 18.79 0.72 -8.58
CA PRO A 232 19.68 1.69 -7.93
C PRO A 232 18.97 2.51 -6.84
N VAL A 233 17.66 2.77 -7.01
CA VAL A 233 16.86 3.51 -6.01
C VAL A 233 16.71 2.67 -4.74
N LEU A 234 16.33 1.40 -4.90
CA LEU A 234 16.16 0.44 -3.80
C LEU A 234 17.47 0.15 -3.07
N ALA A 235 18.56 -0.01 -3.81
CA ALA A 235 19.90 -0.18 -3.25
C ALA A 235 20.33 1.05 -2.43
N GLY A 236 20.05 2.26 -2.93
CA GLY A 236 20.30 3.50 -2.20
C GLY A 236 19.55 3.58 -0.87
N TRP A 237 18.27 3.22 -0.85
CA TRP A 237 17.46 3.20 0.38
C TRP A 237 17.91 2.13 1.38
N THR A 238 18.36 0.98 0.89
CA THR A 238 18.91 -0.10 1.74
C THR A 238 20.24 0.33 2.37
N LYS A 239 21.13 0.94 1.58
CA LYS A 239 22.39 1.50 2.08
C LYS A 239 22.16 2.61 3.10
N ALA A 240 21.17 3.48 2.89
CA ALA A 240 20.81 4.52 3.84
C ALA A 240 20.34 3.94 5.19
N ALA A 241 19.61 2.82 5.18
CA ALA A 241 19.22 2.13 6.42
C ALA A 241 20.44 1.56 7.17
N ALA A 242 21.39 0.93 6.47
CA ALA A 242 22.61 0.40 7.07
C ALA A 242 23.50 1.51 7.67
N ALA A 243 23.63 2.64 6.96
CA ALA A 243 24.36 3.81 7.46
C ALA A 243 23.64 4.46 8.65
N GLY A 244 22.30 4.50 8.63
CA GLY A 244 21.49 4.98 9.74
C GLY A 244 21.57 4.10 10.99
N ALA A 245 21.64 2.77 10.83
CA ALA A 245 21.85 1.83 11.93
C ALA A 245 23.23 2.01 12.58
N ALA A 246 24.27 2.26 11.77
CA ALA A 246 25.59 2.64 12.29
C ALA A 246 25.59 3.99 13.03
N ALA A 247 24.61 4.86 12.75
CA ALA A 247 24.39 6.15 13.40
C ALA A 247 23.35 6.12 14.54
N GLU A 248 22.80 4.96 14.93
CA GLU A 248 21.77 4.83 15.98
C GLU A 248 22.25 5.30 17.37
N GLY A 249 23.56 5.36 17.62
CA GLY A 249 24.14 6.06 18.77
C GLY A 249 23.79 7.57 18.81
N GLY A 250 23.58 8.21 17.65
CA GLY A 250 23.07 9.57 17.52
C GLY A 250 21.54 9.68 17.51
N ALA A 251 20.81 8.58 17.25
CA ALA A 251 19.36 8.56 17.29
C ALA A 251 18.80 8.65 18.71
N GLU A 252 19.49 8.08 19.69
CA GLU A 252 19.20 8.27 21.12
C GLU A 252 19.40 9.73 21.54
N ALA A 253 20.48 10.37 21.08
CA ALA A 253 20.70 11.81 21.30
C ALA A 253 19.59 12.66 20.66
N ALA A 254 19.11 12.31 19.45
CA ALA A 254 18.00 12.99 18.80
C ALA A 254 16.63 12.72 19.45
N ARG A 255 16.47 11.61 20.18
CA ARG A 255 15.28 11.31 21.00
C ARG A 255 15.27 12.17 22.26
N LEU A 256 16.41 12.23 22.96
CA LEU A 256 16.61 13.08 24.13
C LEU A 256 16.43 14.56 23.78
N ALA A 257 17.00 15.02 22.66
CA ALA A 257 16.85 16.40 22.20
C ALA A 257 15.39 16.80 21.90
N ARG A 258 14.58 15.85 21.40
CA ARG A 258 13.13 16.08 21.16
C ARG A 258 12.31 16.13 22.44
N ALA A 259 12.67 15.32 23.45
CA ALA A 259 12.04 15.36 24.76
C ALA A 259 12.34 16.70 25.46
N GLU A 260 13.61 17.11 25.47
CA GLU A 260 14.06 18.38 26.05
C GLU A 260 13.40 19.59 25.35
N PHE A 261 13.32 19.59 24.01
CA PHE A 261 12.63 20.65 23.27
C PHE A 261 11.16 20.80 23.68
N ALA A 262 10.46 19.67 23.89
CA ALA A 262 9.05 19.68 24.27
C ALA A 262 8.84 20.22 25.70
N GLU A 263 9.76 19.91 26.62
CA GLU A 263 9.74 20.43 27.99
C GLU A 263 9.93 21.94 28.02
N ILE A 264 10.93 22.46 27.30
CA ILE A 264 11.19 23.90 27.21
C ILE A 264 10.01 24.62 26.55
N GLN A 265 9.46 24.06 25.47
CA GLN A 265 8.28 24.63 24.81
C GLN A 265 7.07 24.70 25.74
N ALA A 266 6.86 23.67 26.57
CA ALA A 266 5.78 23.64 27.53
C ALA A 266 5.98 24.64 28.68
N ALA A 267 7.22 24.85 29.15
CA ALA A 267 7.56 25.87 30.13
C ALA A 267 7.30 27.29 29.60
N VAL A 268 7.71 27.58 28.35
CA VAL A 268 7.42 28.85 27.67
C VAL A 268 5.91 29.08 27.56
N ALA A 269 5.14 28.05 27.16
CA ALA A 269 3.69 28.16 27.00
C ALA A 269 2.95 28.43 28.32
N ARG A 270 3.48 27.95 29.46
CA ARG A 270 2.91 28.17 30.80
C ARG A 270 3.38 29.47 31.46
N GLY A 271 4.37 30.17 30.89
CA GLY A 271 5.00 31.32 31.54
C GLY A 271 5.78 30.94 32.81
N ASP A 272 6.32 29.72 32.86
CA ASP A 272 7.04 29.19 34.03
C ASP A 272 8.46 29.77 34.09
N LEU A 273 8.60 30.95 34.69
CA LEU A 273 9.88 31.66 34.77
C LEU A 273 10.95 30.87 35.52
N ALA A 274 10.57 30.08 36.54
CA ALA A 274 11.51 29.27 37.30
C ALA A 274 12.10 28.13 36.47
N ALA A 275 11.30 27.46 35.64
CA ALA A 275 11.79 26.46 34.69
C ALA A 275 12.66 27.07 33.57
N LEU A 276 12.41 28.32 33.18
CA LEU A 276 13.19 29.01 32.15
C LEU A 276 14.55 29.52 32.67
N GLU A 277 14.67 29.84 33.96
CA GLU A 277 15.96 30.21 34.58
C GLU A 277 17.01 29.09 34.47
N ALA A 278 16.60 27.82 34.51
CA ALA A 278 17.49 26.68 34.26
C ALA A 278 18.16 26.70 32.87
N HIS A 279 17.64 27.51 31.95
CA HIS A 279 18.17 27.71 30.60
C HIS A 279 18.72 29.12 30.37
N GLY A 280 18.95 29.93 31.42
CA GLY A 280 19.42 31.33 31.29
C GLY A 280 18.30 32.31 30.93
N GLY A 281 17.09 32.07 31.44
CA GLY A 281 15.91 32.88 31.17
C GLY A 281 15.33 32.66 29.78
N ILE A 282 14.35 33.48 29.40
CA ILE A 282 13.57 33.30 28.15
C ILE A 282 14.45 33.31 26.89
N ASN A 283 15.49 34.14 26.86
CA ASN A 283 16.38 34.23 25.70
C ASN A 283 17.29 33.00 25.58
N GLY A 284 17.78 32.48 26.70
CA GLY A 284 18.58 31.26 26.72
C GLY A 284 17.75 30.01 26.40
N ALA A 285 16.51 29.94 26.88
CA ALA A 285 15.55 28.90 26.49
C ALA A 285 15.25 28.90 24.98
N LEU A 286 15.03 30.08 24.38
CA LEU A 286 14.83 30.21 22.93
C LEU A 286 16.09 29.84 22.12
N GLY A 287 17.28 30.18 22.62
CA GLY A 287 18.56 29.75 22.05
C GLY A 287 18.70 28.23 22.06
N ARG A 288 18.45 27.62 23.21
CA ARG A 288 18.46 26.16 23.39
C ARG A 288 17.42 25.45 22.51
N MET A 289 16.22 26.00 22.38
CA MET A 289 15.21 25.49 21.45
C MET A 289 15.68 25.50 20.00
N ARG A 290 16.43 26.52 19.55
CA ARG A 290 17.00 26.56 18.19
C ARG A 290 18.07 25.49 18.00
N GLU A 291 18.94 25.29 18.98
CA GLU A 291 19.96 24.24 18.97
C GLU A 291 19.34 22.83 18.95
N LEU A 292 18.36 22.57 19.82
CA LEU A 292 17.63 21.31 19.89
C LEU A 292 16.82 21.05 18.62
N SER A 293 16.24 22.10 18.03
CA SER A 293 15.56 22.01 16.74
C SER A 293 16.52 21.69 15.61
N ALA A 294 17.74 22.24 15.60
CA ALA A 294 18.77 21.92 14.61
C ALA A 294 19.27 20.47 14.77
N ALA A 295 19.50 20.03 16.02
CA ALA A 295 19.88 18.65 16.33
C ALA A 295 18.78 17.63 15.96
N ALA A 296 17.50 18.00 16.13
CA ALA A 296 16.36 17.18 15.72
C ALA A 296 16.11 17.22 14.20
N ALA A 297 16.43 18.34 13.52
CA ALA A 297 16.27 18.53 12.08
C ALA A 297 17.30 17.74 11.25
N GLY A 298 18.46 17.40 11.83
CA GLY A 298 19.44 16.48 11.22
C GLY A 298 18.90 15.05 10.98
N ALA A 299 17.74 14.71 11.55
CA ALA A 299 17.04 13.45 11.33
C ALA A 299 15.89 13.55 10.31
N GLY A 300 15.94 14.53 9.39
CA GLY A 300 15.07 14.65 8.22
C GLY A 300 15.28 13.46 7.28
N GLY A 301 14.59 12.35 7.61
CA GLY A 301 14.96 11.00 7.25
C GLY A 301 15.11 10.75 5.77
N ALA A 302 16.34 10.47 5.35
CA ALA A 302 16.60 9.76 4.12
C ALA A 302 15.71 8.50 4.08
N VAL A 303 15.11 8.25 2.92
CA VAL A 303 14.29 7.06 2.71
C VAL A 303 15.15 5.83 2.99
N ALA A 304 14.73 5.03 3.97
CA ALA A 304 15.50 3.89 4.48
C ALA A 304 14.60 2.67 4.63
N ILE A 305 15.02 1.56 4.02
CA ILE A 305 14.30 0.27 4.02
C ILE A 305 15.26 -0.86 4.40
N THR A 306 14.71 -1.97 4.89
CA THR A 306 15.51 -3.16 5.25
C THR A 306 15.96 -3.93 4.00
N SER A 307 15.06 -4.09 3.02
CA SER A 307 15.39 -4.76 1.76
C SER A 307 14.52 -4.23 0.62
N GLY A 308 15.05 -4.27 -0.61
CA GLY A 308 14.33 -3.88 -1.81
C GLY A 308 14.58 -4.86 -2.94
N ARG A 309 13.53 -5.23 -3.69
CA ARG A 309 13.64 -6.10 -4.87
C ARG A 309 12.68 -5.68 -5.99
N THR A 310 12.98 -6.12 -7.20
CA THR A 310 12.08 -6.01 -8.35
C THR A 310 11.33 -7.33 -8.56
N TRP A 311 10.13 -7.27 -9.13
CA TRP A 311 9.37 -8.46 -9.52
C TRP A 311 8.69 -8.23 -10.87
N ARG A 312 8.86 -9.20 -11.77
CA ARG A 312 8.33 -9.14 -13.12
C ARG A 312 7.10 -10.03 -13.26
N SER A 313 5.99 -9.44 -13.68
CA SER A 313 4.80 -10.19 -14.09
C SER A 313 5.10 -11.05 -15.31
N LYS A 314 4.72 -12.33 -15.21
CA LYS A 314 4.80 -13.29 -16.32
C LYS A 314 3.48 -13.39 -17.10
N ARG A 315 2.39 -12.85 -16.54
CA ARG A 315 1.01 -13.08 -17.03
C ARG A 315 0.34 -11.83 -17.59
N VAL A 316 0.86 -10.64 -17.27
CA VAL A 316 0.40 -9.39 -17.88
C VAL A 316 1.27 -9.14 -19.13
N PRO A 317 0.72 -9.25 -20.35
CA PRO A 317 1.48 -9.06 -21.59
C PRO A 317 2.05 -7.65 -21.66
N SER A 318 3.10 -7.41 -22.45
CA SER A 318 3.67 -6.07 -22.71
C SER A 318 2.76 -5.17 -23.55
#